data_AF-A0A6J6QFA6-F1
#
_entry.id   AF-A0A6J6QFA6-F1
#
_cell.length_a   1.000
_cell.length_b   1.000
_cell.length_c   1.000
_cell.angle_alpha   90.00
_cell.angle_beta   90.00
_cell.angle_gamma   90.00
#
_symmetry.space_group_name_H-M   'P 1'
#
loop_
_entity.id
_entity.type
_entity.pdbx_description
1 polymer ?
#
loop_
_entity_poly.entity_id
_entity_poly.type
_entity_poly.pdbx_seq_one_letter_code
_entity_poly.pdbx_strand_id
1 'polypeptide(L)'
;MPASTLLCSDSTLIVLPWPDREADSRGHEARGRYTELFVLPILGPTATWLLRRLVDGLEAFPDGYELDLAETAGALGLVHQPARPGPFAKALDRVVMFGYAQPAPYGLAVRSHLQTLTAKQLGRLPHHLQSLHGQWIPTRSVTNG
;
A
#
# COMPACT_ATOMS: atom_id res chain seq x y z
N MET A 1 -12.15 -5.29 -10.10
CA MET A 1 -11.54 -4.52 -11.19
C MET A 1 -10.06 -4.33 -10.86
N PRO A 2 -9.12 -4.66 -11.76
CA PRO A 2 -7.70 -4.38 -11.50
C PRO A 2 -7.47 -2.86 -11.51
N ALA A 3 -6.60 -2.37 -10.63
CA ALA A 3 -6.28 -0.95 -10.53
C ALA A 3 -5.61 -0.44 -11.80
N SER A 4 -4.91 -1.32 -12.53
CA SER A 4 -4.32 -1.03 -13.83
C SER A 4 -5.35 -0.59 -14.88
N THR A 5 -6.64 -0.91 -14.72
CA THR A 5 -7.70 -0.36 -15.58
C THR A 5 -7.89 1.14 -15.40
N LEU A 6 -7.52 1.71 -14.24
CA LEU A 6 -7.54 3.17 -14.02
C LEU A 6 -6.44 3.88 -14.82
N LEU A 7 -5.49 3.15 -15.42
CA LEU A 7 -4.37 3.69 -16.20
C LEU A 7 -4.65 3.71 -17.70
N CYS A 8 -5.89 3.40 -18.12
CA CYS A 8 -6.21 3.03 -19.50
C CYS A 8 -6.22 4.22 -20.48
N SER A 9 -6.30 5.47 -20.00
CA SER A 9 -6.34 6.66 -20.87
C SER A 9 -5.75 7.94 -20.27
N ASP A 10 -5.67 8.07 -18.95
CA ASP A 10 -5.28 9.32 -18.29
C ASP A 10 -3.80 9.31 -17.92
N SER A 11 -3.14 10.48 -18.04
CA SER A 11 -1.78 10.70 -17.54
C SER A 11 -1.71 10.81 -16.02
N THR A 12 -2.86 11.00 -15.38
CA THR A 12 -2.99 11.26 -13.95
C THR A 12 -3.99 10.32 -13.29
N LEU A 13 -3.88 10.20 -11.97
CA LEU A 13 -4.78 9.38 -11.13
C LEU A 13 -5.13 10.16 -9.86
N ILE A 14 -6.41 10.29 -9.54
CA ILE A 14 -6.81 10.85 -8.24
C ILE A 14 -6.52 9.84 -7.14
N VAL A 15 -5.78 10.27 -6.13
CA VAL A 15 -5.48 9.51 -4.92
C VAL A 15 -6.29 10.09 -3.78
N LEU A 16 -7.10 9.28 -3.14
CA LEU A 16 -7.99 9.67 -2.04
C LEU A 16 -7.58 8.96 -0.75
N PRO A 17 -7.78 9.56 0.42
CA PRO A 17 -7.66 8.82 1.68
C PRO A 17 -8.73 7.72 1.72
N TRP A 18 -8.36 6.56 2.24
CA TRP A 18 -9.31 5.52 2.62
C TRP A 18 -9.41 5.48 4.15
N PRO A 19 -10.46 6.09 4.76
CA PRO A 19 -10.70 5.96 6.18
C PRO A 19 -11.02 4.51 6.52
N ASP A 20 -10.20 3.89 7.37
CA ASP A 20 -10.52 2.60 7.97
C ASP A 20 -10.21 2.67 9.45
N ARG A 21 -11.27 2.84 10.25
CA ARG A 21 -11.18 2.98 11.70
C ARG A 21 -10.45 1.82 12.39
N GLU A 22 -10.51 0.60 11.86
CA GLU A 22 -9.81 -0.54 12.45
C GLU A 22 -8.32 -0.50 12.12
N ALA A 23 -7.98 -0.26 10.87
CA ALA A 23 -6.57 -0.15 10.45
C ALA A 23 -5.90 1.10 11.04
N ASP A 24 -6.61 2.23 11.10
CA ASP A 24 -6.11 3.50 11.63
C ASP A 24 -5.85 3.45 13.14
N SER A 25 -6.56 2.58 13.88
CA SER A 25 -6.39 2.45 15.34
C SER A 25 -5.47 1.31 15.76
N ARG A 26 -5.29 0.27 14.93
CA ARG A 26 -4.57 -0.97 15.31
C ARG A 26 -3.56 -1.45 14.29
N GLY A 27 -3.45 -0.79 13.14
CA GLY A 27 -2.54 -1.13 12.07
C GLY A 27 -1.15 -0.53 12.27
N HIS A 28 -0.31 -0.74 11.25
CA HIS A 28 1.04 -0.21 11.19
C HIS A 28 1.15 0.82 10.08
N GLU A 29 1.84 1.93 10.31
CA GLU A 29 2.03 2.96 9.30
C GLU A 29 2.63 2.38 8.01
N ALA A 30 2.06 2.72 6.85
CA ALA A 30 2.52 2.28 5.54
C ALA A 30 3.98 2.69 5.26
N ARG A 31 4.46 3.76 5.91
CA ARG A 31 5.83 4.27 5.82
C ARG A 31 6.71 3.84 6.99
N GLY A 32 6.14 3.09 7.92
CA GLY A 32 6.83 2.63 9.11
C GLY A 32 7.72 1.42 8.87
N ARG A 33 8.59 1.18 9.83
CA ARG A 33 9.54 0.05 9.85
C ARG A 33 8.87 -1.32 9.77
N TYR A 34 7.65 -1.46 10.29
CA TYR A 34 6.88 -2.70 10.16
C TYR A 34 6.66 -3.07 8.68
N THR A 35 6.29 -2.08 7.86
CA THR A 35 6.01 -2.26 6.43
C THR A 35 7.28 -2.68 5.69
N GLU A 36 8.42 -2.08 6.03
CA GLU A 36 9.73 -2.42 5.45
C GLU A 36 10.17 -3.85 5.78
N LEU A 37 9.95 -4.29 7.03
CA LEU A 37 10.40 -5.61 7.48
C LEU A 37 9.48 -6.74 7.02
N PHE A 38 8.16 -6.54 7.12
CA PHE A 38 7.21 -7.64 7.02
C PHE A 38 6.32 -7.57 5.78
N VAL A 39 5.90 -6.38 5.37
CA VAL A 39 5.03 -6.22 4.19
C VAL A 39 5.84 -6.28 2.90
N LEU A 40 7.03 -5.67 2.85
CA LEU A 40 7.88 -5.62 1.66
C LEU A 40 8.17 -7.01 1.05
N PRO A 41 8.55 -8.05 1.80
CA PRO A 41 8.79 -9.37 1.22
C PRO A 41 7.55 -10.01 0.57
N ILE A 42 6.35 -9.56 0.96
CA ILE A 42 5.07 -10.13 0.52
C ILE A 42 4.47 -9.30 -0.61
N LEU A 43 4.44 -7.97 -0.44
CA LEU A 43 3.92 -7.00 -1.40
C LEU A 43 4.91 -6.73 -2.53
N GLY A 44 6.21 -6.92 -2.30
CA GLY A 44 7.27 -6.70 -3.27
C GLY A 44 7.79 -5.25 -3.25
N PRO A 45 9.10 -5.04 -3.48
CA PRO A 45 9.75 -3.75 -3.27
C PRO A 45 9.08 -2.57 -3.99
N THR A 46 8.77 -2.75 -5.27
CA THR A 46 8.18 -1.69 -6.10
C THR A 46 6.80 -1.25 -5.61
N ALA A 47 5.94 -2.21 -5.26
CA ALA A 47 4.60 -1.91 -4.76
C ALA A 47 4.64 -1.30 -3.35
N THR A 48 5.58 -1.72 -2.51
CA THR A 48 5.80 -1.10 -1.20
C THR A 48 6.24 0.36 -1.33
N TRP A 49 7.21 0.67 -2.19
CA TRP A 49 7.64 2.06 -2.39
C TRP A 49 6.58 2.93 -3.05
N LEU A 50 5.81 2.37 -3.98
CA LEU A 50 4.65 3.05 -4.53
C LEU A 50 3.63 3.39 -3.44
N LEU A 51 3.24 2.44 -2.60
CA LEU A 51 2.31 2.67 -1.49
C LEU A 51 2.80 3.79 -0.56
N ARG A 52 4.09 3.77 -0.20
CA ARG A 52 4.68 4.82 0.64
C ARG A 52 4.51 6.21 0.03
N ARG A 53 4.79 6.36 -1.27
CA ARG A 53 4.62 7.64 -1.98
C ARG A 53 3.15 8.06 -2.06
N LEU A 54 2.25 7.11 -2.27
CA LEU A 54 0.83 7.40 -2.28
C LEU A 54 0.40 8.03 -0.93
N VAL A 55 0.89 7.46 0.17
CA VAL A 55 0.64 7.92 1.53
C VAL A 55 1.38 9.23 1.85
N ASP A 56 2.60 9.44 1.37
CA ASP A 56 3.32 10.72 1.51
C ASP A 56 2.53 11.86 0.85
N GLY A 57 1.97 11.63 -0.35
CA GLY A 57 1.11 12.61 -1.00
C GLY A 57 -0.17 12.90 -0.20
N LEU A 58 -0.75 11.90 0.45
CA LEU A 58 -1.92 12.09 1.32
C LEU A 58 -1.59 12.82 2.63
N GLU A 59 -0.35 12.73 3.13
CA GLU A 59 0.10 13.54 4.27
C GLU A 59 0.17 15.02 3.89
N ALA A 60 0.66 15.34 2.68
CA ALA A 60 0.70 16.71 2.17
C ALA A 60 -0.69 17.23 1.76
N PHE A 61 -1.56 16.35 1.25
CA PHE A 61 -2.89 16.66 0.73
C PHE A 61 -3.94 15.71 1.33
N PRO A 62 -4.44 15.97 2.56
CA PRO A 62 -5.30 15.05 3.29
C PRO A 62 -6.64 14.74 2.62
N ASP A 63 -7.18 15.66 1.83
CA ASP A 63 -8.45 15.49 1.10
C ASP A 63 -8.27 14.73 -0.23
N GLY A 64 -7.03 14.38 -0.57
CA GLY A 64 -6.66 13.74 -1.83
C GLY A 64 -5.92 14.68 -2.78
N TYR A 65 -5.29 14.09 -3.79
CA TYR A 65 -4.49 14.81 -4.77
C TYR A 65 -4.48 14.08 -6.12
N GLU A 66 -4.04 14.78 -7.15
CA GLU A 66 -3.83 14.22 -8.48
C GLU A 66 -2.37 13.76 -8.62
N LEU A 67 -2.18 12.48 -8.95
CA LEU A 67 -0.87 11.85 -9.11
C LEU A 67 -0.51 11.78 -10.60
N ASP A 68 0.59 12.41 -11.01
CA ASP A 68 1.16 12.18 -12.34
C ASP A 68 1.79 10.79 -12.43
N LEU A 69 1.28 9.96 -13.35
CA LEU A 69 1.66 8.56 -13.47
C LEU A 69 3.05 8.37 -14.08
N ALA A 70 3.45 9.24 -15.01
CA ALA A 70 4.73 9.15 -15.71
C ALA A 70 5.86 9.64 -14.80
N GLU A 71 5.67 10.77 -14.12
CA GLU A 71 6.61 11.31 -13.15
C GLU A 71 6.79 10.35 -11.98
N THR A 72 5.69 9.83 -11.42
CA THR A 72 5.75 8.89 -10.30
C THR A 72 6.46 7.60 -10.68
N ALA A 73 6.18 7.05 -11.86
CA ALA A 73 6.88 5.86 -12.37
C ALA A 73 8.38 6.14 -12.55
N GLY A 74 8.74 7.26 -13.18
CA GLY A 74 10.13 7.65 -13.41
C GLY A 74 10.91 7.82 -12.11
N ALA A 75 10.30 8.46 -11.11
CA ALA A 75 10.92 8.64 -9.81
C ALA A 75 11.04 7.31 -9.02
N LEU A 76 10.28 6.25 -9.37
CA LEU A 76 10.47 4.88 -8.85
C LEU A 76 11.49 4.05 -9.68
N GLY A 77 12.11 4.66 -10.70
CA GLY A 77 13.01 3.95 -11.64
C GLY A 77 12.27 3.01 -12.59
N LEU A 78 10.99 3.29 -12.85
CA LEU A 78 10.13 2.48 -13.72
C LEU A 78 9.71 3.26 -14.97
N VAL A 79 9.24 2.53 -15.96
CA VAL A 79 8.63 3.10 -17.16
C VAL A 79 7.11 3.00 -17.05
N HIS A 80 6.42 4.13 -17.20
CA HIS A 80 4.98 4.15 -17.40
C HIS A 80 4.64 3.82 -18.87
N GLN A 81 3.73 2.87 -19.07
CA GLN A 81 3.33 2.38 -20.39
C GLN A 81 1.80 2.35 -20.44
N PRO A 82 1.13 3.38 -21.00
CA PRO A 82 -0.33 3.42 -21.02
C PRO A 82 -0.94 2.26 -21.83
N ALA A 83 -0.29 1.89 -22.93
CA ALA A 83 -0.80 0.90 -23.87
C ALA A 83 -0.66 -0.57 -23.41
N ARG A 84 0.13 -0.85 -22.35
CA ARG A 84 0.32 -2.23 -21.86
C ARG A 84 0.67 -2.27 -20.37
N PRO A 85 0.20 -3.27 -19.61
CA PRO A 85 0.50 -3.38 -18.18
C PRO A 85 2.00 -3.63 -17.91
N GLY A 86 2.72 -2.53 -17.62
CA GLY A 86 4.13 -2.53 -17.22
C GLY A 86 4.36 -2.74 -15.73
N PRO A 87 5.62 -2.68 -15.24
CA PRO A 87 5.96 -2.85 -13.83
C PRO A 87 5.22 -1.91 -12.88
N PHE A 88 4.99 -0.66 -13.30
CA PHE A 88 4.24 0.32 -12.52
C PHE A 88 2.76 -0.07 -12.36
N ALA A 89 2.11 -0.47 -13.46
CA ALA A 89 0.72 -0.96 -13.43
C ALA A 89 0.57 -2.21 -12.55
N LYS A 90 1.53 -3.15 -12.64
CA LYS A 90 1.59 -4.33 -11.76
C LYS A 90 1.77 -3.96 -10.29
N ALA A 91 2.52 -2.90 -9.99
CA ALA A 91 2.68 -2.43 -8.62
C ALA A 91 1.36 -1.90 -8.06
N LEU A 92 0.62 -1.07 -8.82
CA LEU A 92 -0.72 -0.61 -8.46
C LEU A 92 -1.70 -1.78 -8.23
N ASP A 93 -1.71 -2.75 -9.15
CA ASP A 93 -2.55 -3.94 -9.02
C ASP A 93 -2.25 -4.73 -7.75
N ARG A 94 -0.97 -4.81 -7.35
CA ARG A 94 -0.59 -5.48 -6.10
C ARG A 94 -1.05 -4.70 -4.88
N VAL A 95 -0.92 -3.38 -4.86
CA VAL A 95 -1.43 -2.56 -3.73
C VAL A 95 -2.93 -2.80 -3.53
N VAL A 96 -3.70 -2.91 -4.61
CA VAL A 96 -5.13 -3.26 -4.54
C VAL A 96 -5.37 -4.73 -4.18
N MET A 97 -4.67 -5.67 -4.80
CA MET A 97 -4.80 -7.10 -4.52
C MET A 97 -4.53 -7.44 -3.06
N PHE A 98 -3.60 -6.74 -2.41
CA PHE A 98 -3.26 -6.92 -1.00
C PHE A 98 -4.15 -6.09 -0.05
N GLY A 99 -5.13 -5.36 -0.58
CA GLY A 99 -6.11 -4.60 0.21
C GLY A 99 -5.58 -3.31 0.81
N TYR A 100 -4.45 -2.79 0.32
CA TYR A 100 -3.87 -1.52 0.78
C TYR A 100 -4.42 -0.31 0.04
N ALA A 101 -5.08 -0.54 -1.08
CA ALA A 101 -5.87 0.43 -1.79
C ALA A 101 -7.12 -0.23 -2.40
N GLN A 102 -8.09 0.57 -2.81
CA GLN A 102 -9.24 0.10 -3.57
C GLN A 102 -9.61 1.10 -4.66
N PRO A 103 -10.15 0.63 -5.80
CA PRO A 103 -10.77 1.52 -6.78
C PRO A 103 -11.89 2.34 -6.12
N ALA A 104 -11.92 3.63 -6.41
CA ALA A 104 -12.96 4.58 -6.03
C ALA A 104 -13.59 5.19 -7.30
N PRO A 105 -14.77 5.84 -7.21
CA PRO A 105 -15.46 6.37 -8.38
C PRO A 105 -14.62 7.28 -9.29
N TYR A 106 -13.67 8.03 -8.71
CA TYR A 106 -12.84 8.99 -9.45
C TYR A 106 -11.34 8.70 -9.34
N GLY A 107 -10.93 7.52 -8.86
CA GLY A 107 -9.51 7.23 -8.68
C GLY A 107 -9.22 6.05 -7.76
N LEU A 108 -8.23 6.20 -6.90
CA LEU A 108 -7.75 5.15 -6.00
C LEU A 108 -7.78 5.63 -4.55
N ALA A 109 -8.57 4.96 -3.70
CA ALA A 109 -8.56 5.22 -2.26
C ALA A 109 -7.47 4.37 -1.59
N VAL A 110 -6.61 5.01 -0.78
CA VAL A 110 -5.38 4.40 -0.23
C VAL A 110 -5.37 4.47 1.29
N ARG A 111 -4.94 3.37 1.93
CA ARG A 111 -4.78 3.29 3.39
C ARG A 111 -3.43 3.83 3.83
N SER A 112 -3.45 4.64 4.88
CA SER A 112 -2.24 5.11 5.57
C SER A 112 -1.70 4.08 6.58
N HIS A 113 -2.57 3.24 7.12
CA HIS A 113 -2.23 2.16 8.06
C HIS A 113 -2.58 0.78 7.49
N LEU A 114 -1.66 -0.16 7.66
CA LEU A 114 -1.72 -1.53 7.15
C LEU A 114 -2.03 -2.50 8.28
N GLN A 115 -2.92 -3.45 8.00
CA GLN A 115 -3.20 -4.56 8.91
C GLN A 115 -1.94 -5.37 9.22
N THR A 116 -1.85 -5.84 10.46
CA THR A 116 -0.85 -6.84 10.86
C THR A 116 -0.98 -8.07 9.95
N LEU A 117 0.15 -8.63 9.54
CA LEU A 117 0.16 -9.82 8.67
C LEU A 117 -0.63 -10.98 9.28
N THR A 118 -1.38 -11.68 8.42
CA THR A 118 -2.02 -12.94 8.79
C THR A 118 -0.97 -14.02 9.08
N ALA A 119 -1.31 -15.02 9.89
CA ALA A 119 -0.40 -16.15 10.17
C ALA A 119 0.09 -16.84 8.89
N LYS A 120 -0.76 -16.93 7.86
CA LYS A 120 -0.43 -17.48 6.54
C LYS A 120 0.62 -16.64 5.80
N GLN A 121 0.52 -15.32 5.89
CA GLN A 121 1.49 -14.39 5.30
C GLN A 121 2.82 -14.44 6.06
N LEU A 122 2.75 -14.44 7.40
CA LEU A 122 3.92 -14.52 8.26
C LEU A 122 4.73 -15.81 8.02
N GLY A 123 4.05 -16.94 7.87
CA GLY A 123 4.70 -18.24 7.62
C GLY A 123 5.48 -18.33 6.31
N ARG A 124 5.34 -17.35 5.40
CA ARG A 124 6.14 -17.24 4.15
C ARG A 124 7.45 -16.49 4.34
N LEU A 125 7.63 -15.80 5.47
CA LEU A 125 8.83 -15.03 5.76
C LEU A 125 9.95 -15.95 6.28
N PRO A 126 11.22 -15.56 6.15
CA PRO A 126 12.32 -16.22 6.84
C PRO A 126 12.10 -16.30 8.36
N HIS A 127 12.59 -17.38 8.99
CA HIS A 127 12.37 -17.64 10.42
C HIS A 127 12.74 -16.46 11.33
N HIS A 128 13.84 -15.76 11.04
CA HIS A 128 14.25 -14.61 11.85
C HIS A 128 13.22 -13.46 11.83
N LEU A 129 12.54 -13.22 10.69
CA LEU A 129 11.45 -12.25 10.62
C LEU A 129 10.19 -12.76 11.30
N GLN A 130 9.90 -14.06 11.22
CA GLN A 130 8.79 -14.65 11.98
C GLN A 130 8.97 -14.46 13.49
N SER A 131 10.17 -14.70 14.01
CA SER A 131 10.50 -14.48 15.42
C SER A 131 10.46 -13.01 15.80
N LEU A 132 10.97 -12.11 14.94
CA LEU A 132 10.97 -10.67 15.19
C LEU A 132 9.55 -10.10 15.24
N HIS A 133 8.63 -10.60 14.43
CA HIS A 133 7.26 -10.09 14.30
C HIS A 133 6.51 -10.04 15.64
N GLY A 134 6.75 -10.99 16.54
CA GLY A 134 6.14 -11.01 17.87
C GLY A 134 6.43 -9.77 18.74
N GLN A 135 7.54 -9.07 18.49
CA GLN A 135 7.89 -7.82 19.18
C GLN A 135 7.06 -6.61 18.70
N TRP A 136 6.39 -6.75 17.55
CA TRP A 136 5.62 -5.68 16.90
C TRP A 136 4.11 -5.83 17.10
N ILE A 137 3.65 -6.96 17.64
CA ILE A 137 2.24 -7.16 17.96
C ILE A 137 1.99 -6.46 19.31
N PRO A 138 1.12 -5.44 19.37
CA PRO A 138 0.76 -4.83 20.64
C PRO A 138 0.19 -5.91 21.58
N THR A 139 0.69 -5.98 22.81
CA THR A 139 0.11 -6.86 23.84
C THR A 139 -1.34 -6.43 24.03
N ARG A 140 -2.29 -7.23 23.55
CA ARG A 140 -3.72 -6.97 23.72
C ARG A 140 -4.05 -7.15 25.20
N SER A 141 -4.15 -6.05 25.95
CA SER A 141 -4.88 -6.07 27.21
C SER A 141 -6.34 -6.33 26.89
N VAL A 142 -6.79 -7.56 27.17
CA VAL A 142 -8.21 -7.93 27.11
C VAL A 142 -8.88 -7.18 28.26
N THR A 143 -9.58 -6.08 27.95
CA THR A 143 -10.55 -5.51 28.88
C THR A 143 -11.76 -6.44 28.87
N ASN A 144 -11.78 -7.39 29.80
CA ASN A 144 -12.99 -8.14 30.14
C ASN A 144 -13.98 -7.14 30.74
N GLY A 145 -15.11 -6.94 30.06
CA GLY A 145 -16.32 -6.33 30.59
C GLY A 145 -17.40 -7.39 30.69
#